data_AF-A0A382NGP0-F1
#
_entry.id   AF-A0A382NGP0-F1
#
_cell.length_a   1.000
_cell.length_b   1.000
_cell.length_c   1.000
_cell.angle_alpha   90.00
_cell.angle_beta   90.00
_cell.angle_gamma   90.00
#
_symmetry.space_group_name_H-M   'P 1'
#
loop_
_entity.id
_entity.type
_entity.pdbx_description
1 polymer ?
#
loop_
_entity_poly.entity_id
_entity_poly.type
_entity_poly.pdbx_seq_one_letter_code
_entity_poly.pdbx_strand_id
1 'polypeptide(L)'
;MSKIDHKIIEEELNKIREKRNFISYSIPHIIQDSEEEAAREWWISHECFNNVENWDTLVDLRTYYPDIYLAPQSIGITIFVKCPICGGCIIDNRQELIDIYD
;
A
#
# COMPACT_ATOMS: atom_id res chain seq x y z
N MET A 1 -7.15 14.50 20.44
CA MET A 1 -5.96 13.63 20.39
C MET A 1 -4.72 14.50 20.44
N SER A 2 -3.66 14.05 21.12
CA SER A 2 -2.35 14.72 21.07
C SER A 2 -1.86 14.69 19.62
N LYS A 3 -1.58 15.84 19.01
CA LYS A 3 -0.91 15.87 17.71
C LYS A 3 0.42 15.14 17.87
N ILE A 4 0.63 14.05 17.13
CA ILE A 4 1.94 13.40 17.08
C ILE A 4 2.88 14.37 16.39
N ASP A 5 4.13 14.46 16.86
CA ASP A 5 5.14 15.27 16.22
C ASP A 5 5.36 14.76 14.78
N HIS A 6 5.10 15.62 13.79
CA HIS A 6 5.27 15.30 12.36
C HIS A 6 6.68 14.84 12.03
N LYS A 7 7.69 15.23 12.82
CA LYS A 7 9.05 14.73 12.69
C LYS A 7 9.15 13.22 12.94
N ILE A 8 8.41 12.70 13.93
CA ILE A 8 8.36 11.26 14.22
C ILE A 8 7.68 10.52 13.08
N ILE A 9 6.60 11.09 12.54
CA ILE A 9 5.89 10.48 11.40
C ILE A 9 6.78 10.45 10.16
N GLU A 10 7.49 11.54 9.88
CA GLU A 10 8.46 11.62 8.79
C GLU A 10 9.56 10.56 8.90
N GLU A 11 10.13 10.38 10.10
CA GLU A 11 11.13 9.35 10.36
C GLU A 11 10.59 7.93 10.10
N GLU A 12 9.34 7.65 10.49
CA GLU A 12 8.70 6.36 10.20
C GLU A 12 8.42 6.18 8.70
N LEU A 13 7.89 7.20 8.01
CA LEU A 13 7.65 7.15 6.56
C LEU A 13 8.96 6.95 5.77
N ASN A 14 10.07 7.55 6.21
CA ASN A 14 11.38 7.32 5.64
C ASN A 14 11.83 5.86 5.80
N LYS A 15 11.60 5.25 6.97
CA LYS A 15 11.87 3.81 7.15
C LYS A 15 11.00 2.96 6.23
N ILE A 16 9.74 3.33 6.00
CA ILE A 16 8.84 2.63 5.08
C ILE A 16 9.32 2.72 3.63
N ARG A 17 9.84 3.88 3.19
CA ARG A 17 10.41 4.04 1.83
C ARG A 17 11.56 3.09 1.54
N GLU A 18 12.32 2.70 2.56
CA GLU A 18 13.44 1.77 2.46
C GLU A 18 13.01 0.29 2.52
N LYS A 19 11.78 -0.01 2.93
CA LYS A 19 11.28 -1.39 2.98
C LYS A 19 10.93 -1.88 1.59
N ARG A 20 11.14 -3.18 1.37
CA ARG A 20 10.72 -3.92 0.18
C ARG A 20 9.43 -4.71 0.36
N ASN A 21 9.14 -5.09 1.60
CA ASN A 21 8.09 -6.05 1.92
C ASN A 21 6.80 -5.32 2.26
N PHE A 22 5.98 -5.02 1.26
CA PHE A 22 4.68 -4.37 1.43
C PHE A 22 3.55 -5.39 1.46
N ILE A 23 3.57 -6.36 0.54
CA ILE A 23 2.57 -7.42 0.48
C ILE A 23 2.86 -8.45 1.57
N SER A 24 4.09 -8.95 1.64
CA SER A 24 4.51 -10.02 2.56
C SER A 24 4.47 -9.61 4.04
N TYR A 25 4.47 -8.30 4.32
CA TYR A 25 4.20 -7.79 5.66
C TYR A 25 2.79 -8.14 6.14
N SER A 26 1.81 -8.14 5.21
CA SER A 26 0.40 -8.44 5.50
C SER A 26 0.06 -9.91 5.31
N ILE A 27 0.72 -10.59 4.37
CA ILE A 27 0.45 -12.00 4.04
C ILE A 27 1.75 -12.81 3.88
N PRO A 28 2.04 -13.79 4.75
CA PRO A 28 3.33 -14.51 4.75
C PRO A 28 3.42 -15.61 3.66
N HIS A 29 2.79 -15.41 2.51
CA HIS A 29 2.85 -16.34 1.38
C HIS A 29 4.08 -16.12 0.49
N ILE A 30 4.35 -17.05 -0.42
CA ILE A 30 5.39 -16.89 -1.45
C ILE A 30 4.90 -15.83 -2.44
N ILE A 31 5.28 -14.58 -2.19
CA ILE A 31 5.08 -13.44 -3.10
C ILE A 31 6.33 -13.33 -3.97
N GLN A 32 6.14 -13.04 -5.26
CA GLN A 32 7.26 -12.84 -6.17
C GLN A 32 7.93 -11.48 -5.89
N ASP A 33 9.25 -11.41 -6.05
CA ASP A 33 10.00 -10.16 -5.86
C ASP A 33 9.48 -9.02 -6.77
N SER A 34 8.97 -9.35 -7.95
CA SER A 34 8.36 -8.38 -8.86
C SER A 34 7.05 -7.80 -8.32
N GLU A 35 6.25 -8.60 -7.61
CA GLU A 35 4.98 -8.17 -7.01
C GLU A 35 5.23 -7.22 -5.83
N GLU A 36 6.24 -7.53 -5.03
CA GLU A 36 6.69 -6.64 -3.96
C GLU A 36 7.24 -5.31 -4.49
N GLU A 37 8.04 -5.35 -5.55
CA GLU A 37 8.59 -4.13 -6.13
C GLU A 37 7.49 -3.26 -6.74
N ALA A 38 6.52 -3.85 -7.45
CA ALA A 38 5.38 -3.10 -7.99
C ALA A 38 4.53 -2.45 -6.88
N ALA A 39 4.22 -3.21 -5.82
CA ALA A 39 3.50 -2.71 -4.65
C ALA A 39 4.24 -1.56 -3.96
N ARG A 40 5.56 -1.72 -3.77
CA ARG A 40 6.44 -0.71 -3.19
C ARG A 40 6.46 0.55 -4.04
N GLU A 41 6.81 0.43 -5.32
CA GLU A 41 6.93 1.57 -6.24
C GLU A 41 5.64 2.36 -6.29
N TRP A 42 4.50 1.67 -6.38
CA TRP A 42 3.19 2.32 -6.34
C TRP A 42 2.93 3.04 -5.03
N TRP A 43 3.12 2.38 -3.88
CA TRP A 43 2.79 2.99 -2.59
C TRP A 43 3.66 4.21 -2.27
N ILE A 44 4.98 4.10 -2.45
CA ILE A 44 5.89 5.20 -2.10
C ILE A 44 5.78 6.39 -3.06
N SER A 45 5.29 6.16 -4.28
CA SER A 45 5.02 7.23 -5.26
C SER A 45 3.60 7.78 -5.16
N HIS A 46 2.71 7.12 -4.42
CA HIS A 46 1.32 7.52 -4.30
C HIS A 46 1.18 8.92 -3.65
N GLU A 47 0.32 9.76 -4.21
CA GLU A 47 0.14 11.15 -3.75
C GLU A 47 -0.23 11.21 -2.26
N CYS A 48 -1.18 10.37 -1.83
CA CYS A 48 -1.61 10.31 -0.44
C CYS A 48 -0.50 9.95 0.55
N PHE A 49 0.51 9.17 0.14
CA PHE A 49 1.65 8.82 0.98
C PHE A 49 2.61 10.01 1.17
N ASN A 50 2.77 10.84 0.14
CA ASN A 50 3.69 11.97 0.16
C ASN A 50 3.04 13.29 0.62
N ASN A 51 1.72 13.32 0.80
CA ASN A 51 1.01 14.49 1.30
C ASN A 51 1.06 14.57 2.85
N VAL A 52 1.70 15.61 3.37
CA VAL A 52 1.84 15.90 4.81
C VAL A 52 0.49 16.04 5.53
N GLU A 53 -0.54 16.55 4.84
CA GLU A 53 -1.88 16.71 5.42
C GLU A 53 -2.53 15.35 5.79
N ASN A 54 -2.08 14.27 5.14
CA ASN A 54 -2.59 12.93 5.38
C ASN A 54 -1.82 12.17 6.48
N TRP A 55 -0.70 12.70 6.97
CA TRP A 55 0.16 11.99 7.92
C TRP A 55 -0.55 11.67 9.24
N ASP A 56 -1.32 12.63 9.76
CA ASP A 56 -2.14 12.42 10.94
C ASP A 56 -3.21 11.34 10.70
N THR A 57 -3.74 11.26 9.47
CA THR A 57 -4.73 10.23 9.09
C THR A 57 -4.11 8.84 9.04
N LEU A 58 -2.88 8.69 8.50
CA LEU A 58 -2.17 7.41 8.50
C LEU A 58 -1.90 6.89 9.93
N VAL A 59 -1.53 7.80 10.82
CA VAL A 59 -1.38 7.51 12.25
C VAL A 59 -2.70 7.04 12.86
N ASP A 60 -3.80 7.74 12.59
CA ASP A 60 -5.12 7.40 13.12
C ASP A 60 -5.62 6.04 12.61
N LEU A 61 -5.34 5.73 11.34
CA LEU A 61 -5.58 4.42 10.73
C LEU A 61 -4.61 3.34 11.24
N ARG A 62 -3.61 3.71 12.05
CA ARG A 62 -2.56 2.84 12.60
C ARG A 62 -1.79 2.07 11.54
N THR A 63 -1.65 2.64 10.34
CA THR A 63 -0.91 2.01 9.25
C THR A 63 -0.18 3.05 8.40
N TYR A 64 1.11 2.82 8.19
CA TYR A 64 1.92 3.51 7.17
C TYR A 64 2.03 2.69 5.87
N TYR A 65 1.31 1.57 5.81
CA TYR A 65 1.29 0.65 4.70
C TYR A 65 -0.02 0.80 3.91
N PRO A 66 -0.02 0.41 2.63
CA PRO A 66 -1.25 0.24 1.89
C PRO A 66 -2.07 -0.90 2.50
N ASP A 67 -3.38 -0.86 2.28
CA ASP A 67 -4.24 -2.02 2.53
C ASP A 67 -3.97 -3.10 1.48
N ILE A 68 -3.95 -4.36 1.90
CA ILE A 68 -3.81 -5.50 1.01
C ILE A 68 -5.13 -6.27 0.96
N TYR A 69 -5.71 -6.41 -0.23
CA TYR A 69 -6.91 -7.22 -0.46
C TYR A 69 -6.61 -8.40 -1.37
N LEU A 70 -7.17 -9.55 -1.02
CA LEU A 70 -7.06 -10.77 -1.80
C LEU A 70 -8.42 -11.12 -2.39
N ALA A 71 -8.49 -11.22 -3.71
CA ALA A 71 -9.68 -11.75 -4.38
C ALA A 71 -9.35 -13.12 -4.98
N PRO A 72 -9.98 -14.22 -4.52
CA PRO A 72 -9.86 -15.50 -5.19
C PRO A 72 -10.50 -15.42 -6.59
N GLN A 73 -9.81 -16.01 -7.57
CA GLN A 73 -10.22 -16.12 -8.96
C GLN A 73 -10.25 -17.60 -9.37
N SER A 74 -10.91 -17.90 -10.48
CA SER A 74 -11.00 -19.27 -11.01
C SER A 74 -9.63 -19.92 -11.32
N ILE A 75 -8.56 -19.12 -11.43
CA ILE A 75 -7.21 -19.57 -11.81
C ILE A 75 -6.16 -19.20 -10.74
N GLY A 76 -6.53 -18.55 -9.64
CA GLY A 76 -5.56 -18.12 -8.63
C GLY A 76 -6.09 -17.11 -7.64
N ILE A 77 -5.21 -16.27 -7.10
CA ILE A 77 -5.55 -15.15 -6.22
C ILE A 77 -5.01 -13.88 -6.87
N THR A 78 -5.83 -12.85 -6.90
CA THR A 78 -5.41 -11.50 -7.27
C THR A 78 -5.12 -10.69 -6.04
N ILE A 79 -3.99 -10.00 -6.04
CA ILE A 79 -3.56 -9.11 -4.96
C ILE A 79 -3.85 -7.68 -5.37
N PHE A 80 -4.60 -6.98 -4.53
CA PHE A 80 -4.85 -5.55 -4.68
C PHE A 80 -4.08 -4.81 -3.60
N VAL A 81 -3.30 -3.83 -4.02
CA VAL A 81 -2.61 -2.89 -3.13
C VAL A 81 -3.39 -1.59 -3.18
N LYS A 82 -4.02 -1.22 -2.07
CA LYS A 82 -5.01 -0.14 -2.00
C LYS A 82 -4.57 0.96 -1.04
N CYS A 83 -4.80 2.20 -1.42
CA CYS A 83 -4.53 3.36 -0.60
C CYS A 83 -5.59 3.43 0.50
N PRO A 84 -5.20 3.45 1.78
CA PRO A 84 -6.15 3.48 2.89
C PRO A 84 -6.86 4.83 3.04
N ILE A 85 -6.43 5.86 2.28
CA ILE A 85 -6.97 7.22 2.35
C ILE A 85 -7.97 7.46 1.20
N CYS A 86 -7.53 7.38 -0.06
CA CYS A 86 -8.39 7.68 -1.21
C CYS A 86 -9.08 6.45 -1.81
N GLY A 87 -8.63 5.24 -1.43
CA GLY A 87 -9.17 3.99 -1.95
C GLY A 87 -8.71 3.60 -3.36
N GLY A 88 -7.87 4.41 -4.02
CA GLY A 88 -7.21 4.03 -5.27
C GLY A 88 -6.33 2.79 -5.08
N CYS A 89 -6.20 1.95 -6.11
CA CYS A 89 -5.45 0.70 -6.01
C CYS A 89 -4.70 0.37 -7.30
N ILE A 90 -3.65 -0.42 -7.17
CA ILE A 90 -3.12 -1.22 -8.29
C ILE A 90 -3.52 -2.68 -8.13
N ILE A 91 -3.67 -3.31 -9.29
CA ILE A 91 -3.83 -4.75 -9.43
C ILE A 91 -2.49 -5.25 -9.91
N ASP A 92 -1.82 -6.08 -9.12
CA ASP A 92 -0.77 -6.90 -9.70
C ASP A 92 -1.36 -8.27 -10.05
N ASN A 93 -1.65 -8.42 -11.33
CA ASN A 93 -1.96 -9.68 -11.96
C ASN A 93 -1.17 -9.67 -13.26
N ARG A 94 -0.51 -10.78 -13.58
CA ARG A 94 -0.37 -11.12 -14.99
C ARG A 94 -1.73 -10.98 -15.67
N GLN A 95 -1.72 -10.26 -16.79
CA GLN A 95 -2.83 -9.90 -17.67
C GLN A 95 -3.57 -8.60 -17.29
N GLU A 96 -3.08 -7.51 -17.92
CA GLU A 96 -3.85 -6.47 -18.61
C GLU A 96 -5.31 -6.24 -18.13
N LEU A 97 -5.57 -5.01 -17.66
CA LEU A 97 -6.78 -4.19 -17.84
C LEU A 97 -8.15 -4.93 -17.72
N ILE A 98 -9.10 -4.41 -16.95
CA ILE A 98 -10.05 -3.41 -17.46
C ILE A 98 -10.88 -2.91 -16.26
N ASP A 99 -11.19 -1.63 -16.30
CA ASP A 99 -12.21 -0.94 -15.52
C ASP A 99 -13.50 -1.77 -15.40
N ILE A 100 -13.83 -2.25 -14.20
CA ILE A 100 -15.16 -2.78 -13.90
C ILE A 100 -15.74 -1.98 -12.74
N TYR A 101 -16.07 -0.71 -12.97
CA TYR A 101 -17.17 0.00 -12.30
C TYR A 101 -17.55 1.23 -13.14
N ASP A 102 -18.51 1.04 -14.05
CA ASP A 102 -19.50 2.05 -14.46
C ASP A 102 -20.87 1.54 -13.98
#